data_AF-A0AAV1ADH6-F1
#
_entry.id   AF-A0AAV1ADH6-F1
#
_cell.length_a   1.000
_cell.length_b   1.000
_cell.length_c   1.000
_cell.angle_alpha   90.00
_cell.angle_beta   90.00
_cell.angle_gamma   90.00
#
_symmetry.space_group_name_H-M   'P 1'
#
loop_
_entity.id
_entity.type
_entity.pdbx_description
1 polymer ?
#
loop_
_entity_poly.entity_id
_entity_poly.type
_entity_poly.pdbx_seq_one_letter_code
_entity_poly.pdbx_strand_id
1 'polypeptide(L)'
;MCCSVKATASPIFTFANQAGPDMLETTLVALQDIMLDKVLDEAGRKILCSEFSKIMQQGYTYLPSGICVSSMNRLVSYEQDSAWKVLNDNDANHCLAFMFINRSFV
;
A
#
# COMPACT_ATOMS: atom_id res chain seq x y z
N MET A 1 1.65 -5.82 -1.67
CA MET A 1 2.00 -4.78 -2.67
C MET A 1 3.09 -3.91 -2.08
N CYS A 2 4.09 -3.50 -2.87
CA CYS A 2 5.20 -2.65 -2.41
C CYS A 2 5.13 -1.29 -3.09
N CYS A 3 5.36 -0.20 -2.35
CA CYS A 3 5.48 1.14 -2.90
C CYS A 3 6.74 1.85 -2.41
N SER A 4 7.40 2.59 -3.31
CA SER A 4 8.56 3.39 -2.95
C SER A 4 8.10 4.74 -2.43
N VAL A 5 8.47 5.08 -1.19
CA VAL A 5 8.19 6.38 -0.59
C VAL A 5 9.37 7.30 -0.91
N LYS A 6 9.24 8.12 -1.96
CA LYS A 6 10.22 9.18 -2.28
C LYS A 6 9.79 10.47 -1.61
N ALA A 7 10.71 11.17 -0.94
CA ALA A 7 10.42 12.36 -0.12
C ALA A 7 9.73 13.52 -0.87
N THR A 8 9.77 13.53 -2.21
CA THR A 8 9.28 14.62 -3.07
C THR A 8 8.11 14.24 -3.98
N ALA A 9 7.57 13.02 -3.86
CA ALA A 9 6.48 12.53 -4.71
C ALA A 9 5.50 11.63 -3.93
N SER A 10 4.27 11.50 -4.44
CA SER A 10 3.35 10.48 -3.90
C SER A 10 3.95 9.08 -4.10
N PRO A 11 3.84 8.15 -3.13
CA PRO A 11 4.39 6.83 -3.27
C PRO A 11 3.78 6.10 -4.46
N ILE A 12 4.62 5.49 -5.31
CA ILE A 12 4.20 4.67 -6.46
C ILE A 12 4.39 3.20 -6.15
N PHE A 13 3.48 2.35 -6.62
CA PHE A 13 3.65 0.91 -6.49
C PHE A 13 4.76 0.40 -7.42
N THR A 14 5.66 -0.42 -6.90
CA THR A 14 6.81 -0.94 -7.65
C THR A 14 6.70 -2.43 -7.94
N PHE A 15 6.01 -3.17 -7.07
CA PHE A 15 5.88 -4.61 -7.18
C PHE A 15 4.63 -5.11 -6.45
N ALA A 16 4.04 -6.19 -6.96
CA ALA A 16 3.01 -6.95 -6.27
C ALA A 16 2.98 -8.39 -6.78
N ASN A 17 2.48 -9.31 -5.95
CA ASN A 17 2.01 -10.61 -6.43
C ASN A 17 0.66 -10.43 -7.15
N GLN A 18 0.11 -11.50 -7.74
CA GLN A 18 -1.11 -11.45 -8.54
C GLN A 18 -2.31 -10.83 -7.80
N ALA A 19 -2.42 -11.02 -6.49
CA ALA A 19 -3.51 -10.46 -5.69
C ALA A 19 -3.53 -8.92 -5.68
N GLY A 20 -2.38 -8.25 -5.88
CA GLY A 20 -2.32 -6.79 -5.91
C GLY A 20 -2.96 -6.19 -7.17
N PRO A 21 -2.50 -6.56 -8.38
CA PRO A 21 -3.13 -6.14 -9.63
C PRO A 21 -4.60 -6.55 -9.72
N ASP A 22 -4.96 -7.75 -9.24
CA ASP A 22 -6.37 -8.19 -9.19
C ASP A 22 -7.22 -7.26 -8.30
N MET A 23 -6.71 -6.90 -7.12
CA MET A 23 -7.40 -5.99 -6.19
C MET A 23 -7.56 -4.59 -6.79
N LEU A 24 -6.56 -4.10 -7.52
CA LEU A 24 -6.58 -2.78 -8.14
C LEU A 24 -7.18 -2.76 -9.55
N GLU A 25 -7.66 -3.91 -10.06
CA GLU A 25 -8.17 -4.07 -11.42
C GLU A 25 -7.20 -3.51 -12.48
N THR A 26 -5.93 -3.87 -12.35
CA THR A 26 -4.84 -3.40 -13.22
C THR A 26 -3.92 -4.55 -13.64
N THR A 27 -2.88 -4.23 -14.41
CA THR A 27 -1.81 -5.17 -14.77
C THR A 27 -0.54 -4.88 -13.98
N LEU A 28 0.39 -5.83 -13.91
CA LEU A 28 1.68 -5.60 -13.25
C LEU A 28 2.49 -4.46 -13.91
N VAL A 29 2.32 -4.26 -15.23
CA VAL A 29 2.97 -3.18 -15.97
C VAL A 29 2.36 -1.82 -15.60
N ALA A 30 1.03 -1.72 -15.62
CA ALA A 30 0.31 -0.48 -15.31
C ALA A 30 0.27 -0.15 -13.81
N LEU A 31 0.65 -1.09 -12.93
CA LEU A 31 0.73 -0.88 -11.48
C LEU A 31 1.66 0.30 -11.12
N GLN A 32 2.72 0.53 -11.88
CA GLN A 32 3.70 1.60 -11.63
C GLN A 32 3.16 3.00 -11.93
N ASP A 33 2.07 3.10 -12.69
CA ASP A 33 1.37 4.35 -12.99
C ASP A 33 0.35 4.72 -11.90
N ILE A 34 0.12 3.82 -10.93
CA ILE A 34 -0.83 4.02 -9.84
C ILE A 34 -0.11 4.60 -8.63
N MET A 35 -0.60 5.75 -8.17
CA MET A 35 -0.13 6.42 -6.96
C MET A 35 -0.92 5.91 -5.74
N LEU A 36 -0.24 5.75 -4.60
CA LEU A 36 -0.84 5.25 -3.35
C LEU A 36 -2.01 6.11 -2.88
N ASP A 37 -1.97 7.43 -3.10
CA ASP A 37 -3.04 8.36 -2.73
C ASP A 37 -4.31 8.23 -3.59
N LYS A 38 -4.22 7.56 -4.74
CA LYS A 38 -5.38 7.16 -5.56
C LYS A 38 -6.01 5.86 -5.08
N VAL A 39 -5.26 5.03 -4.34
CA VAL A 39 -5.72 3.74 -3.82
C VAL A 39 -6.27 3.88 -2.41
N LEU A 40 -5.53 4.51 -1.50
CA LEU A 40 -6.00 4.75 -0.14
C LEU A 40 -6.90 5.99 -0.09
N ASP A 41 -8.06 5.84 0.53
CA ASP A 41 -8.94 6.97 0.82
C ASP A 41 -8.31 7.94 1.86
N GLU A 42 -9.00 9.03 2.18
CA GLU A 42 -8.47 10.03 3.12
C GLU A 42 -8.20 9.45 4.51
N ALA A 43 -9.07 8.55 4.98
CA ALA A 43 -8.92 7.91 6.29
C ALA A 43 -7.68 7.00 6.32
N GLY A 44 -7.52 6.13 5.33
CA GLY A 44 -6.38 5.23 5.19
C GLY A 44 -5.06 5.98 5.09
N ARG A 45 -5.02 7.09 4.35
CA ARG A 45 -3.82 7.95 4.30
C ARG A 45 -3.46 8.54 5.65
N LYS A 46 -4.45 9.06 6.40
CA LYS A 46 -4.22 9.63 7.74
C LYS A 46 -3.67 8.59 8.71
N ILE A 47 -4.23 7.39 8.70
CA ILE A 47 -3.78 6.28 9.55
C ILE A 47 -2.35 5.86 9.17
N LEU A 48 -2.05 5.70 7.87
CA LEU A 48 -0.69 5.37 7.43
C LEU A 48 0.31 6.44 7.86
N CYS A 49 -0.05 7.72 7.73
CA CYS A 49 0.80 8.83 8.18
C CYS A 49 1.02 8.81 9.70
N SER A 50 0.00 8.55 10.53
CA SER A 50 0.17 8.47 11.99
C SER A 50 1.03 7.29 12.42
N GLU A 51 0.94 6.17 11.71
CA GLU A 51 1.71 4.96 12.00
C GLU A 51 3.12 4.96 11.37
N PHE A 52 3.43 5.91 10.48
CA PHE A 52 4.67 5.90 9.70
C PHE A 52 5.92 5.87 10.58
N SER A 53 5.97 6.70 11.63
CA SER A 53 7.09 6.73 12.59
C SER A 53 7.29 5.37 13.26
N LYS A 54 6.19 4.68 13.59
CA LYS A 54 6.22 3.35 14.19
C LYS A 54 6.74 2.31 13.21
N ILE A 55 6.31 2.34 11.94
CA ILE A 55 6.83 1.46 10.89
C ILE A 55 8.34 1.67 10.72
N MET A 56 8.80 2.93 10.71
CA MET A 56 10.24 3.24 10.57
C MET A 56 11.07 2.75 11.76
N GLN A 57 10.55 2.85 12.99
CA GLN A 57 11.25 2.45 14.21
C GLN A 57 11.18 0.94 14.48
N GLN A 58 9.98 0.35 14.43
CA GLN A 58 9.71 -1.04 14.80
C GLN A 58 9.75 -2.01 13.62
N GLY A 59 9.75 -1.49 12.39
CA GLY A 59 9.80 -2.26 11.15
C GLY A 59 8.43 -2.57 10.55
N TYR A 60 7.37 -2.61 11.36
CA TYR A 60 6.02 -2.95 10.89
C TYR A 60 4.91 -2.37 11.79
N THR A 61 3.68 -2.41 11.30
CA THR A 61 2.45 -2.16 12.07
C THR A 61 1.27 -2.91 11.47
N TYR A 62 0.19 -3.01 12.24
CA TYR A 62 -1.12 -3.45 11.77
C TYR A 62 -2.03 -2.23 11.65
N LEU A 63 -2.67 -2.11 10.50
CA LEU A 63 -3.63 -1.08 10.18
C LEU A 63 -5.05 -1.68 10.29
N PRO A 64 -6.03 -0.89 10.74
CA PRO A 64 -7.42 -1.35 10.86
C PRO A 64 -8.03 -1.64 9.48
N SER A 65 -9.24 -2.21 9.48
CA SER A 65 -10.05 -2.36 8.28
C SER A 65 -10.27 -1.03 7.57
N GLY A 66 -10.41 -1.07 6.25
CA GLY A 66 -10.66 0.13 5.47
C GLY A 66 -11.12 -0.18 4.05
N ILE A 67 -11.07 0.84 3.20
CA ILE A 67 -11.48 0.79 1.81
C ILE A 67 -10.33 1.29 0.93
N CYS A 68 -10.12 0.60 -0.19
CA CYS A 68 -9.31 1.03 -1.31
C CYS A 68 -10.17 1.33 -2.52
N VAL A 69 -9.64 2.12 -3.44
CA VAL A 69 -10.24 2.37 -4.77
C VAL A 69 -9.38 1.70 -5.83
N SER A 70 -9.99 0.90 -6.71
CA SER A 70 -9.31 0.30 -7.87
C SER A 70 -9.13 1.30 -9.01
N SER A 71 -8.33 0.94 -10.02
CA SER A 71 -8.17 1.72 -11.25
C SER A 71 -9.47 1.92 -12.03
N MET A 72 -10.46 1.05 -11.82
CA MET A 72 -11.80 1.14 -12.42
C MET A 72 -12.79 1.94 -11.54
N ASN A 73 -12.31 2.64 -10.51
CA ASN A 73 -13.12 3.38 -9.53
C ASN A 73 -14.12 2.53 -8.75
N ARG A 74 -13.86 1.24 -8.58
CA ARG A 74 -14.66 0.37 -7.72
C ARG A 74 -14.07 0.34 -6.32
N LEU A 75 -14.93 0.23 -5.32
CA LEU A 75 -14.51 0.14 -3.92
C LEU A 75 -14.12 -1.29 -3.59
N VAL A 76 -13.02 -1.43 -2.86
CA VAL A 76 -12.54 -2.71 -2.32
C VAL A 76 -12.41 -2.57 -0.82
N SER A 77 -13.19 -3.32 -0.07
CA SER A 77 -13.03 -3.43 1.38
C SER A 77 -11.91 -4.40 1.73
N TYR A 78 -11.28 -4.20 2.89
CA TYR A 78 -10.36 -5.15 3.51
C TYR A 78 -10.56 -5.13 5.03
N GLU A 79 -10.43 -6.28 5.68
CA GLU A 79 -10.63 -6.40 7.13
C GLU A 79 -9.39 -5.99 7.94
N GLN A 80 -8.21 -6.20 7.38
CA GLN A 80 -6.94 -5.84 8.01
C GLN A 80 -5.90 -5.54 6.94
N ASP A 81 -5.02 -4.58 7.21
CA ASP A 81 -3.80 -4.36 6.43
C ASP A 81 -2.57 -4.45 7.35
N SER A 82 -1.50 -5.04 6.85
CA SER A 82 -0.20 -5.05 7.53
C SER A 82 0.77 -4.24 6.69
N ALA A 83 1.42 -3.24 7.30
CA ALA A 83 2.40 -2.41 6.63
C ALA A 83 3.78 -2.59 7.26
N TRP A 84 4.81 -2.78 6.45
CA TRP A 84 6.19 -2.93 6.93
C TRP A 84 7.20 -2.26 6.01
N LYS A 85 8.32 -1.83 6.58
CA LYS A 85 9.46 -1.35 5.81
C LYS A 85 10.24 -2.54 5.25
N VAL A 86 10.66 -2.45 4.01
CA VAL A 86 11.56 -3.40 3.37
C VAL A 86 12.93 -2.75 3.32
N LEU A 87 13.96 -3.47 3.75
CA LEU A 87 15.35 -3.04 3.66
C LEU A 87 15.99 -3.61 2.39
N ASN A 88 16.96 -2.90 1.83
CA ASN A 88 17.82 -3.44 0.77
C ASN A 88 19.03 -4.17 1.37
N ASP A 89 19.91 -4.69 0.50
CA ASP A 89 21.13 -5.42 0.90
C ASP A 89 22.12 -4.62 1.75
N ASN A 90 21.95 -3.28 1.83
CA ASN A 90 22.77 -2.38 2.64
C ASN A 90 22.05 -1.92 3.92
N ASP A 91 21.01 -2.64 4.36
CA ASP A 91 20.15 -2.30 5.52
C ASP A 91 19.46 -0.92 5.42
N ALA A 92 19.40 -0.33 4.23
CA ALA A 92 18.74 0.94 4.00
C ALA A 92 17.27 0.73 3.61
N ASN A 93 16.39 1.64 4.03
CA ASN A 93 14.96 1.61 3.67
C ASN A 93 14.79 1.63 2.13
N HIS A 94 14.22 0.56 1.58
CA HIS A 94 13.97 0.40 0.15
C HIS A 94 12.55 0.84 -0.24
N CYS A 95 11.55 0.30 0.44
CA CYS A 95 10.13 0.58 0.18
C CYS A 95 9.26 0.27 1.41
N LEU A 96 7.98 0.63 1.33
CA LEU A 96 6.96 0.05 2.18
C LEU A 96 6.27 -1.10 1.46
N ALA A 97 5.89 -2.12 2.19
CA ALA A 97 5.08 -3.23 1.71
C ALA A 97 3.79 -3.32 2.54
N PHE A 98 2.72 -3.73 1.85
CA PHE A 98 1.35 -3.82 2.35
C PHE A 98 0.77 -5.20 2.09
N MET A 99 -0.06 -5.70 2.99
CA MET A 99 -0.78 -6.96 2.86
C MET A 99 -2.21 -6.79 3.33
N PHE A 100 -3.12 -6.74 2.36
CA PHE A 100 -4.57 -6.63 2.57
C PHE A 100 -5.18 -8.03 2.78
N ILE A 101 -5.83 -8.23 3.92
CA ILE A 101 -6.46 -9.49 4.32
C ILE A 101 -7.97 -9.40 4.13
N ASN A 102 -8.58 -10.50 3.68
CA ASN A 102 -10.03 -10.64 3.46
C ASN A 102 -10.61 -9.48 2.64
N ARG A 103 -10.00 -9.27 1.46
CA ARG A 103 -10.42 -8.22 0.53
C ARG A 103 -11.59 -8.67 -0.34
N SER A 104 -12.53 -7.76 -0.58
CA SER A 104 -13.67 -8.00 -1.47
C SER A 104 -14.10 -6.71 -2.17
N PHE A 105 -14.57 -6.82 -3.40
CA PHE A 105 -15.30 -5.72 -4.03
C PHE A 105 -16.63 -5.49 -3.30
N VAL A 106 -16.99 -4.22 -3.11
CA VAL A 106 -18.28 -3.79 -2.54
C VAL A 106 -19.32 -3.65 -3.65
#